data_AF-A0A258DYQ8-F1
#
_entry.id   AF-A0A258DYQ8-F1
#
_cell.length_a   1.000
_cell.length_b   1.000
_cell.length_c   1.000
_cell.angle_alpha   90.00
_cell.angle_beta   90.00
_cell.angle_gamma   90.00
#
_symmetry.space_group_name_H-M   'P 1'
#
loop_
_entity.id
_entity.type
_entity.pdbx_description
1 polymer ?
#
loop_
_entity_poly.entity_id
_entity_poly.type
_entity_poly.pdbx_seq_one_letter_code
_entity_poly.pdbx_strand_id
1 'polypeptide(L)'
;MSWFQLDPQSIADRARAAGSPVPSLGASLVRGMIGFTVVSVAGFVPWAVFGQWFHKQGGEAGMYAACAVVFLALTAPLLHRLIIGPGSMSRFYKVFCPAFAAYSVAWIAGWMMLRGHLGSIAGLLSGTVVMACMLVAAFDALRVVVKVFFALFVLNAIGYFVGGVSEAALIKEYPLYAKLSWGVFYGIGLGAGLGLAFHICQGRARKLLAGG
;
A
#
# COMPACT_ATOMS: atom_id res chain seq x y z
N MET A 1 11.46 -21.64 -3.17
CA MET A 1 12.38 -20.65 -3.78
C MET A 1 12.25 -19.35 -3.02
N SER A 2 13.32 -18.85 -2.41
CA SER A 2 13.30 -17.58 -1.68
C SER A 2 13.16 -16.42 -2.67
N TRP A 3 11.95 -15.87 -2.82
CA TRP A 3 11.76 -14.65 -3.60
C TRP A 3 12.54 -13.50 -2.94
N PHE A 4 13.48 -12.93 -3.67
CA PHE A 4 14.23 -11.72 -3.29
C PHE A 4 14.98 -11.79 -1.95
N GLN A 5 15.29 -12.99 -1.45
CA GLN A 5 15.91 -13.22 -0.13
C GLN A 5 15.05 -12.70 1.03
N LEU A 6 13.72 -12.74 0.89
CA LEU A 6 12.78 -12.28 1.92
C LEU A 6 12.21 -13.40 2.78
N ASP A 7 12.72 -14.62 2.63
CA ASP A 7 12.43 -15.70 3.57
C ASP A 7 12.93 -15.35 4.99
N PRO A 8 12.31 -15.91 6.04
CA PRO A 8 12.61 -15.55 7.42
C PRO A 8 14.08 -15.71 7.82
N GLN A 9 14.75 -16.75 7.33
CA GLN A 9 16.14 -17.06 7.67
C GLN A 9 17.08 -16.04 7.02
N SER A 10 16.92 -15.80 5.73
CA SER A 10 17.70 -14.79 5.01
C SER A 10 17.54 -13.38 5.60
N ILE A 11 16.33 -13.01 6.04
CA ILE A 11 16.10 -11.73 6.74
C ILE A 11 16.87 -11.69 8.06
N ALA A 12 16.76 -12.75 8.88
CA ALA A 12 17.42 -12.82 10.18
C ALA A 12 18.94 -12.75 10.05
N ASP A 13 19.53 -13.53 9.14
CA ASP A 13 20.98 -13.59 8.97
C ASP A 13 21.57 -12.25 8.52
N ARG A 14 20.93 -11.58 7.56
CA ARG A 14 21.34 -10.23 7.13
C ARG A 14 21.19 -9.20 8.23
N ALA A 15 20.09 -9.24 8.97
CA ALA A 15 19.83 -8.28 10.02
C ALA A 15 20.81 -8.44 11.19
N ARG A 16 21.18 -9.68 11.55
CA ARG A 16 22.25 -9.96 12.54
C ARG A 16 23.60 -9.46 12.05
N ALA A 17 23.99 -9.84 10.83
CA ALA A 17 25.28 -9.46 10.25
C ALA A 17 25.48 -7.93 10.19
N ALA A 18 24.41 -7.18 9.98
CA ALA A 18 24.45 -5.72 9.89
C ALA A 18 24.07 -4.98 11.20
N GLY A 19 23.80 -5.69 12.31
CA GLY A 19 23.31 -5.07 13.55
C GLY A 19 22.03 -4.23 13.34
N SER A 20 21.16 -4.65 12.41
CA SER A 20 20.02 -3.83 11.98
C SER A 20 18.92 -3.77 13.05
N PRO A 21 18.35 -2.57 13.30
CA PRO A 21 17.25 -2.45 14.25
C PRO A 21 16.00 -3.18 13.75
N VAL A 22 15.30 -3.86 14.67
CA VAL A 22 14.02 -4.52 14.39
C VAL A 22 12.88 -3.54 14.70
N PRO A 23 12.10 -3.09 13.70
CA PRO A 23 11.00 -2.18 13.93
C PRO A 23 9.88 -2.86 14.73
N SER A 24 9.42 -2.17 15.77
CA SER A 24 8.23 -2.52 16.54
C SER A 24 6.95 -2.36 15.70
N LEU A 25 5.83 -2.90 16.18
CA LEU A 25 4.54 -2.72 15.51
C LEU A 25 4.17 -1.24 15.37
N GLY A 26 4.30 -0.47 16.45
CA GLY A 26 4.02 0.97 16.44
C GLY A 26 4.89 1.72 15.42
N ALA A 27 6.20 1.41 15.36
CA ALA A 27 7.09 2.02 14.38
C ALA A 27 6.69 1.65 12.93
N SER A 28 6.28 0.41 12.68
CA SER A 28 5.76 -0.02 11.38
C SER A 28 4.46 0.69 11.00
N LEU A 29 3.51 0.83 11.94
CA LEU A 29 2.24 1.53 11.72
C LEU A 29 2.47 3.02 11.43
N VAL A 30 3.23 3.71 12.27
CA VAL A 30 3.51 5.16 12.11
C VAL A 30 4.23 5.41 10.79
N ARG A 31 5.25 4.61 10.46
CA ARG A 31 5.95 4.74 9.17
C ARG A 31 5.02 4.47 7.99
N GLY A 32 4.18 3.45 8.07
CA GLY A 32 3.18 3.13 7.06
C GLY A 32 2.20 4.29 6.85
N MET A 33 1.57 4.77 7.91
CA MET A 33 0.61 5.88 7.87
C MET A 33 1.24 7.16 7.33
N ILE A 34 2.32 7.65 7.93
CA ILE A 34 2.93 8.93 7.53
C ILE A 34 3.52 8.81 6.12
N GLY A 35 4.33 7.77 5.87
CA GLY A 35 5.00 7.57 4.60
C GLY A 35 3.99 7.43 3.46
N PHE A 36 2.97 6.59 3.64
CA PHE A 36 1.98 6.37 2.58
C PHE A 36 1.00 7.53 2.43
N THR A 37 0.75 8.32 3.48
CA THR A 37 -0.02 9.56 3.36
C THR A 37 0.66 10.58 2.47
N VAL A 38 1.97 10.80 2.64
CA VAL A 38 2.74 11.69 1.77
C VAL A 38 2.69 11.20 0.32
N VAL A 39 2.91 9.90 0.10
CA VAL A 39 2.82 9.29 -1.23
C VAL A 39 1.43 9.45 -1.82
N SER A 40 0.39 9.23 -1.02
CA SER A 40 -1.00 9.24 -1.47
C SER A 40 -1.43 10.64 -1.88
N VAL A 41 -1.14 11.66 -1.06
CA VAL A 41 -1.41 13.06 -1.43
C VAL A 41 -0.75 13.40 -2.75
N ALA A 42 0.53 13.04 -2.94
CA ALA A 42 1.23 13.21 -4.22
C ALA A 42 0.58 12.39 -5.36
N GLY A 43 0.19 11.14 -5.09
CA GLY A 43 -0.45 10.22 -6.02
C GLY A 43 -1.82 10.68 -6.50
N PHE A 44 -2.52 11.49 -5.73
CA PHE A 44 -3.79 12.11 -6.12
C PHE A 44 -3.64 13.47 -6.81
N VAL A 45 -2.44 14.07 -6.86
CA VAL A 45 -2.19 15.32 -7.62
C VAL A 45 -2.59 15.21 -9.09
N PRO A 46 -2.30 14.12 -9.84
CA PRO A 46 -2.76 13.97 -11.22
C PRO A 46 -4.28 14.12 -11.37
N TRP A 47 -5.06 13.54 -10.46
CA TRP A 47 -6.51 13.70 -10.45
C TRP A 47 -6.96 15.09 -9.97
N ALA A 48 -6.28 15.62 -8.96
CA ALA A 48 -6.62 16.88 -8.31
C ALA A 48 -6.46 18.06 -9.26
N VAL A 49 -5.31 18.12 -9.94
CA VAL A 49 -4.89 19.26 -10.78
C VAL A 49 -5.18 19.00 -12.26
N PHE A 50 -4.95 17.78 -12.75
CA PHE A 50 -4.99 17.47 -14.18
C PHE A 50 -6.20 16.62 -14.60
N GLY A 51 -7.15 16.34 -13.70
CA GLY A 51 -8.28 15.46 -13.98
C GLY A 51 -9.10 15.89 -15.21
N GLN A 52 -9.37 17.20 -15.37
CA GLN A 52 -10.09 17.73 -16.55
C GLN A 52 -9.33 17.51 -17.85
N TRP A 53 -7.99 17.64 -17.82
CA TRP A 53 -7.15 17.39 -18.98
C TRP A 53 -7.14 15.91 -19.35
N PHE A 54 -6.98 15.03 -18.36
CA PHE A 54 -7.02 13.59 -18.57
C PHE A 54 -8.37 13.14 -19.13
N HIS A 55 -9.49 13.60 -18.58
CA HIS A 55 -10.81 13.25 -19.09
C HIS A 55 -11.03 13.65 -20.56
N LYS A 56 -10.36 14.71 -21.05
CA LYS A 56 -10.45 15.15 -22.45
C LYS A 56 -9.54 14.37 -23.40
N GLN A 57 -8.32 13.99 -22.98
CA GLN A 57 -7.31 13.41 -23.89
C GLN A 57 -7.07 11.90 -23.69
N GLY A 58 -7.05 11.42 -22.44
CA GLY A 58 -6.66 10.04 -22.08
C GLY A 58 -7.75 9.25 -21.36
N GLY A 59 -8.91 9.87 -21.11
CA GLY A 59 -9.99 9.31 -20.32
C GLY A 59 -9.61 9.07 -18.85
N GLU A 60 -10.52 8.40 -18.15
CA GLU A 60 -10.37 8.06 -16.73
C GLU A 60 -9.25 7.03 -16.50
N ALA A 61 -9.06 6.09 -17.44
CA ALA A 61 -7.99 5.11 -17.36
C ALA A 61 -6.59 5.75 -17.41
N GLY A 62 -6.38 6.74 -18.29
CA GLY A 62 -5.11 7.48 -18.36
C GLY A 62 -4.79 8.22 -17.06
N MET A 63 -5.80 8.80 -16.42
CA MET A 63 -5.66 9.43 -15.11
C MET A 63 -5.22 8.42 -14.03
N TYR A 64 -5.88 7.26 -13.94
CA TYR A 64 -5.51 6.24 -12.99
C TYR A 64 -4.10 5.68 -13.23
N ALA A 65 -3.70 5.50 -14.50
CA ALA A 65 -2.35 5.09 -14.84
C ALA A 65 -1.31 6.11 -14.36
N ALA A 66 -1.56 7.41 -14.56
CA ALA A 66 -0.68 8.48 -14.06
C ALA A 66 -0.57 8.47 -12.53
N CYS A 67 -1.69 8.35 -11.82
CA CYS A 67 -1.69 8.20 -10.36
C CYS A 67 -0.87 6.98 -9.93
N ALA A 68 -1.08 5.82 -10.56
CA ALA A 68 -0.37 4.58 -10.25
C ALA A 68 1.15 4.72 -10.42
N VAL A 69 1.63 5.39 -11.49
CA VAL A 69 3.05 5.66 -11.69
C VAL A 69 3.63 6.46 -10.52
N VAL A 70 2.93 7.49 -10.04
CA VAL A 70 3.36 8.29 -8.89
C VAL A 70 3.45 7.44 -7.62
N PHE A 71 2.43 6.63 -7.33
CA PHE A 71 2.46 5.70 -6.19
C PHE A 71 3.66 4.74 -6.28
N LEU A 72 3.88 4.11 -7.45
CA LEU A 72 4.96 3.15 -7.65
C LEU A 72 6.34 3.81 -7.49
N ALA A 73 6.52 5.02 -8.01
CA ALA A 73 7.79 5.74 -7.93
C ALA A 73 8.12 6.18 -6.50
N LEU A 74 7.14 6.75 -5.79
CA LEU A 74 7.39 7.46 -4.52
C LEU A 74 7.26 6.58 -3.26
N THR A 75 6.67 5.39 -3.35
CA THR A 75 6.45 4.58 -2.13
C THR A 75 7.75 4.08 -1.49
N ALA A 76 8.69 3.54 -2.28
CA ALA A 76 9.86 2.89 -1.69
C ALA A 76 10.78 3.84 -0.89
N PRO A 77 11.10 5.08 -1.34
CA PRO A 77 11.90 6.02 -0.55
C PRO A 77 11.37 6.26 0.88
N LEU A 78 10.05 6.22 1.06
CA LEU A 78 9.40 6.52 2.34
C LEU A 78 9.09 5.27 3.17
N LEU A 79 8.78 4.14 2.52
CA LEU A 79 8.32 2.93 3.20
C LEU A 79 9.34 1.79 3.24
N HIS A 80 10.50 1.88 2.58
CA HIS A 80 11.42 0.74 2.49
C HIS A 80 11.85 0.18 3.84
N ARG A 81 11.97 1.03 4.87
CA ARG A 81 12.32 0.62 6.24
C ARG A 81 11.21 -0.16 6.96
N LEU A 82 10.12 -0.50 6.28
CA LEU A 82 9.18 -1.53 6.75
C LEU A 82 9.78 -2.94 6.61
N ILE A 83 10.75 -3.13 5.72
CA ILE A 83 11.50 -4.40 5.58
C ILE A 83 12.72 -4.37 6.49
N ILE A 84 12.90 -5.46 7.25
CA ILE A 84 14.02 -5.66 8.18
C ILE A 84 15.32 -5.93 7.39
N GLY A 85 16.39 -5.27 7.83
CA GLY A 85 17.74 -5.52 7.34
C GLY A 85 18.21 -4.56 6.22
N PRO A 86 19.49 -4.67 5.82
CA PRO A 86 20.11 -3.80 4.82
C PRO A 86 19.58 -4.07 3.41
N GLY A 87 19.73 -3.07 2.53
CA GLY A 87 19.25 -3.14 1.14
C GLY A 87 17.73 -3.26 1.02
N SER A 88 16.99 -2.71 1.99
CA SER A 88 15.54 -2.77 2.05
C SER A 88 14.86 -2.00 0.92
N MET A 89 15.48 -0.94 0.38
CA MET A 89 14.90 -0.14 -0.73
C MET A 89 14.69 -0.96 -2.01
N SER A 90 15.72 -1.64 -2.51
CA SER A 90 15.60 -2.48 -3.71
C SER A 90 14.59 -3.62 -3.51
N ARG A 91 14.60 -4.26 -2.33
CA ARG A 91 13.66 -5.35 -2.01
C ARG A 91 12.23 -4.84 -1.87
N PHE A 92 12.05 -3.65 -1.32
CA PHE A 92 10.73 -3.02 -1.24
C PHE A 92 10.18 -2.76 -2.63
N TYR A 93 10.97 -2.18 -3.55
CA TYR A 93 10.54 -2.01 -4.95
C TYR A 93 10.13 -3.34 -5.59
N LYS A 94 10.96 -4.38 -5.45
CA LYS A 94 10.71 -5.70 -6.06
C LYS A 94 9.45 -6.39 -5.57
N VAL A 95 8.99 -6.09 -4.36
CA VAL A 95 7.77 -6.69 -3.79
C VAL A 95 6.57 -5.75 -3.90
N PHE A 96 6.73 -4.52 -3.46
CA PHE A 96 5.63 -3.57 -3.39
C PHE A 96 5.14 -3.17 -4.78
N CYS A 97 6.04 -2.88 -5.74
CA CYS A 97 5.59 -2.43 -7.05
C CYS A 97 4.72 -3.45 -7.80
N PRO A 98 5.13 -4.72 -7.95
CA PRO A 98 4.26 -5.70 -8.60
C PRO A 98 2.98 -5.95 -7.79
N ALA A 99 3.05 -5.99 -6.46
CA ALA A 99 1.86 -6.20 -5.62
C ALA A 99 0.86 -5.03 -5.71
N PHE A 100 1.34 -3.79 -5.69
CA PHE A 100 0.52 -2.59 -5.79
C PHE A 100 0.01 -2.36 -7.22
N ALA A 101 0.80 -2.70 -8.24
CA ALA A 101 0.34 -2.68 -9.63
C ALA A 101 -0.81 -3.67 -9.84
N ALA A 102 -0.67 -4.91 -9.33
CA ALA A 102 -1.72 -5.92 -9.41
C ALA A 102 -2.98 -5.50 -8.62
N TYR A 103 -2.79 -4.94 -7.41
CA TYR A 103 -3.87 -4.30 -6.65
C TYR A 103 -4.59 -3.22 -7.48
N SER A 104 -3.82 -2.33 -8.11
CA SER A 104 -4.37 -1.19 -8.86
C SER A 104 -5.15 -1.66 -10.07
N VAL A 105 -4.64 -2.64 -10.81
CA VAL A 105 -5.35 -3.24 -11.96
C VAL A 105 -6.65 -3.90 -11.52
N ALA A 106 -6.63 -4.70 -10.45
CA ALA A 106 -7.83 -5.34 -9.91
C ALA A 106 -8.87 -4.31 -9.45
N TRP A 107 -8.41 -3.25 -8.77
CA TRP A 107 -9.28 -2.17 -8.32
C TRP A 107 -9.89 -1.40 -9.49
N ILE A 108 -9.09 -1.00 -10.49
CA ILE A 108 -9.56 -0.29 -11.69
C ILE A 108 -10.54 -1.16 -12.46
N ALA A 109 -10.27 -2.45 -12.64
CA ALA A 109 -11.17 -3.38 -13.31
C ALA A 109 -12.52 -3.48 -12.57
N GLY A 110 -12.49 -3.66 -11.24
CA GLY A 110 -13.69 -3.68 -10.41
C GLY A 110 -14.52 -2.39 -10.50
N TRP A 111 -13.85 -1.24 -10.45
CA TRP A 111 -14.48 0.06 -10.61
C TRP A 111 -15.10 0.25 -11.99
N MET A 112 -14.37 -0.05 -13.07
CA MET A 112 -14.84 0.15 -14.43
C MET A 112 -16.01 -0.77 -14.79
N MET A 113 -16.01 -2.02 -14.31
CA MET A 113 -17.03 -3.02 -14.63
C MET A 113 -18.35 -2.81 -13.87
N LEU A 114 -18.28 -2.54 -12.57
CA LEU A 114 -19.49 -2.49 -11.72
C LEU A 114 -19.91 -1.05 -11.38
N ARG A 115 -18.95 -0.11 -11.34
CA ARG A 115 -19.10 1.30 -10.95
C ARG A 115 -19.70 1.49 -9.55
N GLY A 116 -19.67 2.74 -9.09
CA GLY A 116 -20.25 3.14 -7.80
C GLY A 116 -19.70 2.37 -6.60
N HIS A 117 -20.52 2.22 -5.56
CA HIS A 117 -20.11 1.54 -4.33
C HIS A 117 -19.79 0.06 -4.53
N LEU A 118 -20.57 -0.64 -5.37
CA LEU A 118 -20.31 -2.06 -5.66
C LEU A 118 -18.96 -2.28 -6.33
N GLY A 119 -18.63 -1.47 -7.34
CA GLY A 119 -17.31 -1.51 -7.98
C GLY A 119 -16.17 -1.14 -7.04
N SER A 120 -16.39 -0.14 -6.16
CA SER A 120 -15.40 0.22 -5.13
C SER A 120 -15.11 -0.94 -4.18
N ILE A 121 -16.16 -1.60 -3.66
CA ILE A 121 -16.02 -2.72 -2.72
C ILE A 121 -15.39 -3.92 -3.40
N ALA A 122 -15.87 -4.30 -4.59
CA ALA A 122 -15.32 -5.42 -5.35
C ALA A 122 -13.85 -5.18 -5.72
N GLY A 123 -13.50 -3.97 -6.16
CA GLY A 123 -12.13 -3.56 -6.46
C GLY A 123 -11.22 -3.58 -5.23
N LEU A 124 -11.68 -3.03 -4.09
CA LEU A 124 -10.93 -3.06 -2.84
C LEU A 124 -10.72 -4.50 -2.34
N LEU A 125 -11.76 -5.32 -2.37
CA LEU A 125 -11.69 -6.72 -1.93
C LEU A 125 -10.72 -7.51 -2.79
N SER A 126 -10.93 -7.53 -4.11
CA SER A 126 -10.09 -8.27 -5.06
C SER A 126 -8.65 -7.78 -5.04
N GLY A 127 -8.43 -6.46 -5.08
CA GLY A 127 -7.10 -5.87 -5.03
C GLY A 127 -6.36 -6.23 -3.75
N THR A 128 -6.99 -6.12 -2.58
CA THR A 128 -6.33 -6.44 -1.31
C THR A 128 -6.08 -7.92 -1.13
N VAL A 129 -6.92 -8.82 -1.65
CA VAL A 129 -6.63 -10.27 -1.70
C VAL A 129 -5.38 -10.53 -2.53
N VAL A 130 -5.31 -10.00 -3.75
CA VAL A 130 -4.15 -10.18 -4.64
C VAL A 130 -2.87 -9.65 -3.99
N MET A 131 -2.93 -8.44 -3.44
CA MET A 131 -1.80 -7.83 -2.74
C MET A 131 -1.37 -8.67 -1.53
N ALA A 132 -2.30 -9.12 -0.70
CA ALA A 132 -2.02 -9.95 0.46
C ALA A 132 -1.29 -11.22 0.06
N CYS A 133 -1.81 -11.95 -0.94
CA CYS A 133 -1.21 -13.17 -1.48
C CYS A 133 0.23 -12.93 -1.98
N MET A 134 0.46 -11.86 -2.74
CA MET A 134 1.81 -11.54 -3.24
C MET A 134 2.78 -11.18 -2.11
N LEU A 135 2.34 -10.40 -1.13
CA LEU A 135 3.15 -10.08 0.04
C LEU A 135 3.50 -11.33 0.84
N VAL A 136 2.52 -12.16 1.22
CA VAL A 136 2.82 -13.36 2.02
C VAL A 136 3.67 -14.38 1.26
N ALA A 137 3.50 -14.49 -0.07
CA ALA A 137 4.35 -15.35 -0.89
C ALA A 137 5.80 -14.86 -0.92
N ALA A 138 6.01 -13.55 -1.05
CA ALA A 138 7.35 -12.96 -1.05
C ALA A 138 8.11 -13.21 0.27
N PHE A 139 7.41 -13.20 1.42
CA PHE A 139 8.00 -13.38 2.75
C PHE A 139 7.97 -14.83 3.26
N ASP A 140 7.57 -15.81 2.44
CA ASP A 140 7.35 -17.21 2.85
C ASP A 140 6.45 -17.35 4.10
N ALA A 141 5.36 -16.58 4.09
CA ALA A 141 4.46 -16.35 5.23
C ALA A 141 3.01 -16.74 4.91
N LEU A 142 2.78 -17.72 4.03
CA LEU A 142 1.42 -18.12 3.57
C LEU A 142 0.44 -18.43 4.72
N ARG A 143 0.94 -18.94 5.86
CA ARG A 143 0.12 -19.25 7.04
C ARG A 143 -0.59 -18.03 7.65
N VAL A 144 -0.18 -16.81 7.32
CA VAL A 144 -0.77 -15.56 7.82
C VAL A 144 -1.54 -14.77 6.75
N VAL A 145 -1.80 -15.36 5.58
CA VAL A 145 -2.50 -14.69 4.46
C VAL A 145 -3.82 -14.06 4.88
N VAL A 146 -4.63 -14.76 5.66
CA VAL A 146 -5.93 -14.26 6.14
C VAL A 146 -5.75 -13.02 7.02
N LYS A 147 -4.75 -13.03 7.92
CA LYS A 147 -4.46 -11.87 8.79
C LYS A 147 -3.97 -10.67 8.00
N VAL A 148 -3.11 -10.90 7.01
CA VAL A 148 -2.58 -9.85 6.12
C VAL A 148 -3.69 -9.27 5.24
N PHE A 149 -4.55 -10.12 4.69
CA PHE A 149 -5.72 -9.69 3.94
C PHE A 149 -6.63 -8.80 4.80
N PHE A 150 -7.04 -9.24 5.99
CA PHE A 150 -7.90 -8.41 6.84
C PHE A 150 -7.24 -7.09 7.26
N ALA A 151 -5.93 -7.12 7.57
CA ALA A 151 -5.18 -5.90 7.88
C ALA A 151 -5.22 -4.89 6.72
N LEU A 152 -4.99 -5.36 5.48
CA LEU A 152 -5.05 -4.51 4.30
C LEU A 152 -6.48 -4.06 4.00
N PHE A 153 -7.43 -4.99 3.91
CA PHE A 153 -8.81 -4.71 3.50
C PHE A 153 -9.51 -3.77 4.47
N VAL A 154 -9.51 -4.07 5.77
CA VAL A 154 -10.26 -3.29 6.76
C VAL A 154 -9.71 -1.86 6.86
N LEU A 155 -8.38 -1.71 7.01
CA LEU A 155 -7.77 -0.40 7.18
C LEU A 155 -7.84 0.43 5.88
N ASN A 156 -7.66 -0.19 4.72
CA ASN A 156 -7.84 0.47 3.43
C ASN A 156 -9.31 0.88 3.22
N ALA A 157 -10.27 0.01 3.51
CA ALA A 157 -11.70 0.33 3.38
C ALA A 157 -12.10 1.50 4.27
N ILE A 158 -11.67 1.52 5.55
CA ILE A 158 -11.92 2.65 6.46
C ILE A 158 -11.36 3.94 5.84
N GLY A 159 -10.08 3.96 5.44
CA GLY A 159 -9.47 5.15 4.85
C GLY A 159 -10.17 5.60 3.56
N TYR A 160 -10.54 4.64 2.70
CA TYR A 160 -11.23 4.90 1.44
C TYR A 160 -12.61 5.54 1.65
N PHE A 161 -13.45 4.95 2.49
CA PHE A 161 -14.81 5.46 2.69
C PHE A 161 -14.84 6.75 3.51
N VAL A 162 -13.96 6.91 4.51
CA VAL A 162 -13.81 8.19 5.22
C VAL A 162 -13.31 9.27 4.26
N GLY A 163 -12.39 8.93 3.35
CA GLY A 163 -11.97 9.81 2.26
C GLY A 163 -13.13 10.30 1.41
N GLY A 164 -14.06 9.41 1.05
CA GLY A 164 -15.25 9.80 0.28
C GLY A 164 -16.26 10.65 1.02
N VAL A 165 -16.41 10.46 2.33
CA VAL A 165 -17.21 11.40 3.14
C VAL A 165 -16.55 12.77 3.17
N SER A 166 -15.22 12.83 3.33
CA SER A 166 -14.48 14.11 3.33
C SER A 166 -14.54 14.82 1.98
N GLU A 167 -14.37 14.10 0.87
CA GLU A 167 -14.48 14.69 -0.46
C GLU A 167 -15.89 15.23 -0.69
N ALA A 168 -16.93 14.44 -0.41
CA ALA A 168 -18.32 14.85 -0.60
C ALA A 168 -18.67 16.13 0.19
N ALA A 169 -18.09 16.30 1.38
CA ALA A 169 -18.27 17.50 2.19
C ALA A 169 -17.56 18.74 1.61
N LEU A 170 -16.40 18.57 0.96
CA LEU A 170 -15.55 19.68 0.53
C LEU A 170 -15.69 20.04 -0.95
N ILE A 171 -16.16 19.12 -1.80
CA ILE A 171 -16.03 19.22 -3.27
C ILE A 171 -16.72 20.45 -3.87
N LYS A 172 -17.82 20.94 -3.26
CA LYS A 172 -18.58 22.08 -3.75
C LYS A 172 -17.87 23.42 -3.54
N GLU A 173 -17.21 23.58 -2.40
CA GLU A 173 -16.57 24.85 -2.01
C GLU A 173 -15.07 24.85 -2.34
N TYR A 174 -14.42 23.69 -2.17
CA TYR A 174 -12.97 23.54 -2.21
C TYR A 174 -12.55 22.29 -3.00
N PRO A 175 -12.78 22.24 -4.33
CA PRO A 175 -12.65 21.02 -5.11
C PRO A 175 -11.23 20.43 -5.13
N LEU A 176 -10.19 21.29 -5.09
CA LEU A 176 -8.81 20.83 -4.99
C LEU A 176 -8.56 20.14 -3.65
N TYR A 177 -8.96 20.78 -2.55
CA TYR A 177 -8.76 20.27 -1.20
C TYR A 177 -9.57 19.00 -0.94
N ALA A 178 -10.77 18.88 -1.51
CA ALA A 178 -11.60 17.67 -1.45
C ALA A 178 -10.89 16.43 -2.00
N LYS A 179 -10.23 16.58 -3.16
CA LYS A 179 -9.49 15.48 -3.79
C LYS A 179 -8.21 15.13 -3.04
N LEU A 180 -7.52 16.15 -2.52
CA LEU A 180 -6.32 15.94 -1.71
C LEU A 180 -6.65 15.35 -0.33
N SER A 181 -7.79 15.72 0.27
CA SER A 181 -8.24 15.15 1.55
C SER A 181 -8.58 13.66 1.41
N TRP A 182 -9.15 13.25 0.26
CA TRP A 182 -9.27 11.82 -0.06
C TRP A 182 -7.91 11.13 0.01
N GLY A 183 -6.87 11.75 -0.60
CA GLY A 183 -5.50 11.26 -0.54
C GLY A 183 -4.96 11.14 0.88
N VAL A 184 -5.34 12.02 1.80
CA VAL A 184 -4.96 11.94 3.21
C VAL A 184 -5.58 10.70 3.87
N PHE A 185 -6.90 10.55 3.81
CA PHE A 185 -7.58 9.44 4.49
C PHE A 185 -7.25 8.07 3.90
N TYR A 186 -7.19 7.99 2.56
CA TYR A 186 -6.72 6.79 1.86
C TYR A 186 -5.28 6.45 2.27
N GLY A 187 -4.42 7.48 2.31
CA GLY A 187 -3.03 7.38 2.73
C GLY A 187 -2.85 6.81 4.14
N ILE A 188 -3.62 7.33 5.10
CA ILE A 188 -3.62 6.84 6.49
C ILE A 188 -4.10 5.39 6.55
N GLY A 189 -5.24 5.09 5.92
CA GLY A 189 -5.86 3.76 5.96
C GLY A 189 -4.99 2.68 5.34
N LEU A 190 -4.64 2.83 4.05
CA LEU A 190 -3.77 1.87 3.37
C LEU A 190 -2.36 1.86 3.97
N GLY A 191 -1.83 3.01 4.39
CA GLY A 191 -0.54 3.11 5.08
C GLY A 191 -0.49 2.29 6.37
N ALA A 192 -1.53 2.38 7.21
CA ALA A 192 -1.67 1.54 8.41
C ALA A 192 -1.76 0.05 8.03
N GLY A 193 -2.55 -0.27 6.99
CA GLY A 193 -2.67 -1.62 6.43
C GLY A 193 -1.33 -2.21 6.00
N LEU A 194 -0.51 -1.43 5.27
CA LEU A 194 0.83 -1.82 4.85
C LEU A 194 1.77 -2.00 6.04
N GLY A 195 1.77 -1.05 6.98
CA GLY A 195 2.57 -1.14 8.20
C GLY A 195 2.30 -2.43 8.97
N LEU A 196 1.03 -2.77 9.17
CA LEU A 196 0.60 -4.01 9.83
C LEU A 196 0.90 -5.26 9.01
N ALA A 197 0.65 -5.23 7.69
CA ALA A 197 0.91 -6.35 6.78
C ALA A 197 2.39 -6.73 6.75
N PHE A 198 3.29 -5.77 6.51
CA PHE A 198 4.74 -6.01 6.55
C PHE A 198 5.19 -6.45 7.95
N HIS A 199 4.56 -5.95 9.01
CA HIS A 199 4.83 -6.43 10.36
C HIS A 199 4.46 -7.92 10.48
N ILE A 200 3.24 -8.31 10.12
CA ILE A 200 2.77 -9.70 10.22
C ILE A 200 3.62 -10.66 9.37
N CYS A 201 3.92 -10.30 8.12
CA CYS A 201 4.72 -11.14 7.21
C CYS A 201 6.11 -11.48 7.77
N GLN A 202 6.72 -10.55 8.50
CA GLN A 202 8.07 -10.73 9.05
C GLN A 202 8.09 -11.29 10.48
N GLY A 203 6.95 -11.78 10.99
CA GLY A 203 6.83 -12.28 12.37
C GLY A 203 7.80 -13.41 12.71
N ARG A 204 8.06 -14.34 11.77
CA ARG A 204 9.03 -15.42 11.95
C ARG A 204 10.47 -14.91 12.01
N ALA A 205 10.85 -14.00 11.12
CA ALA A 205 12.17 -13.38 11.13
C ALA A 205 12.45 -12.65 12.46
N ARG A 206 11.44 -11.95 13.01
CA ARG A 206 11.57 -11.32 14.34
C ARG A 206 11.81 -12.33 15.45
N LYS A 207 11.13 -13.48 15.44
CA LYS A 207 11.36 -14.55 16.43
C LYS A 207 12.79 -15.08 16.36
N LEU A 208 13.30 -15.34 15.15
CA LEU A 208 14.70 -15.76 14.96
C LEU A 208 15.68 -14.71 15.49
N LEU A 209 15.41 -13.42 15.26
CA LEU A 209 16.25 -12.32 15.76
C LEU A 209 16.21 -12.15 17.28
N ALA A 210 15.14 -12.57 17.94
CA ALA A 210 15.01 -12.56 19.40
C ALA A 210 15.68 -13.74 20.11
N GLY A 211 16.41 -14.60 19.36
CA GLY A 211 17.03 -15.81 19.91
C GLY A 211 16.04 -16.97 20.10
N GLY A 212 14.96 -16.97 19.29
CA GLY A 212 13.88 -17.95 19.36
C GLY A 212 14.31 -19.40 19.21
#